data_AF-X1KV91-F1
#
_entry.id   AF-X1KV91-F1
#
_cell.length_a   1.000
_cell.length_b   1.000
_cell.length_c   1.000
_cell.angle_alpha   90.00
_cell.angle_beta   90.00
_cell.angle_gamma   90.00
#
_symmetry.space_group_name_H-M   'P 1'
#
loop_
_entity.id
_entity.type
_entity.pdbx_description
1 polymer ?
#
loop_
_entity_poly.entity_id
_entity_poly.type
_entity_poly.pdbx_seq_one_letter_code
_entity_poly.pdbx_strand_id
1 'polypeptide(L)'
;MSDVILLAHGSGGKLSHDLVKKTFLPSLANTMLNKLDDSAIFEASGRLAFTTDSYVVNPIFFPGGDIGRLAVCGTVNDLSMSGAKPLYLSLSIILEEG
;
A
#
# COMPACT_ATOMS: atom_id res chain seq x y z
N MET A 1 -22.36 -9.35 11.85
CA MET A 1 -21.69 -8.10 12.26
C MET A 1 -20.99 -7.58 11.02
N SER A 2 -21.23 -6.33 10.64
CA SER A 2 -20.43 -5.67 9.62
C SER A 2 -19.02 -5.49 10.17
N ASP A 3 -18.02 -6.03 9.48
CA ASP A 3 -16.61 -5.75 9.81
C ASP A 3 -16.33 -4.30 9.38
N VAL A 4 -16.30 -3.41 10.37
CA VAL A 4 -16.08 -1.97 10.21
C VAL A 4 -14.69 -1.59 10.70
N ILE A 5 -14.12 -0.52 10.16
CA ILE A 5 -12.90 0.05 10.72
C ILE A 5 -13.26 0.73 12.04
N LEU A 6 -12.36 0.60 13.01
CA LEU A 6 -12.49 1.16 14.36
C LEU A 6 -11.25 2.00 14.60
N LEU A 7 -11.34 3.06 15.42
CA LEU A 7 -10.15 3.83 15.81
C LEU A 7 -9.06 2.93 16.42
N ALA A 8 -9.45 1.87 17.12
CA ALA A 8 -8.52 0.91 17.69
C ALA A 8 -7.70 0.13 16.64
N HIS A 9 -8.16 0.02 15.39
CA HIS A 9 -7.38 -0.51 14.27
C HIS A 9 -6.23 0.42 13.86
N GLY A 10 -6.24 1.70 14.26
CA GLY A 10 -5.14 2.67 14.06
C GLY A 10 -4.22 2.87 15.28
N SER A 11 -4.44 2.14 16.38
CA SER A 11 -3.75 2.37 17.66
C SER A 11 -2.34 1.79 17.78
N GLY A 12 -1.91 0.95 16.83
CA GLY A 12 -0.66 0.18 16.91
C GLY A 12 -0.72 -1.07 17.79
N GLY A 13 -1.89 -1.37 18.39
CA GLY A 13 -2.09 -2.54 19.24
C GLY A 13 -2.49 -3.82 18.49
N LYS A 14 -3.10 -4.76 19.23
CA LYS A 14 -3.55 -6.05 18.69
C LYS A 14 -4.47 -5.91 17.46
N LEU A 15 -5.41 -4.96 17.50
CA LEU A 15 -6.35 -4.76 16.38
C LEU A 15 -5.64 -4.22 15.14
N SER A 16 -4.70 -3.29 15.27
CA SER A 16 -3.87 -2.84 14.15
C SER A 16 -3.07 -3.98 13.53
N HIS A 17 -2.46 -4.82 14.36
CA HIS A 17 -1.72 -6.00 13.89
C HIS A 17 -2.62 -7.02 13.19
N ASP A 18 -3.81 -7.27 13.75
CA ASP A 18 -4.80 -8.17 13.17
C ASP A 18 -5.32 -7.65 11.82
N LEU A 19 -5.54 -6.34 11.68
CA LEU A 19 -5.93 -5.72 10.41
C LEU A 19 -4.85 -5.96 9.34
N VAL A 20 -3.59 -5.69 9.67
CA VAL A 20 -2.47 -5.93 8.74
C VAL A 20 -2.37 -7.41 8.37
N LYS A 21 -2.39 -8.31 9.37
CA LYS A 21 -2.19 -9.74 9.16
C LYS A 21 -3.34 -10.44 8.45
N LYS A 22 -4.58 -10.08 8.76
CA LYS A 22 -5.77 -10.78 8.26
C LYS A 22 -6.32 -10.15 6.98
N THR A 23 -6.10 -8.85 6.78
CA THR A 23 -6.70 -8.12 5.65
C THR A 23 -5.68 -7.78 4.57
N PHE A 24 -4.54 -7.16 4.91
CA PHE A 24 -3.58 -6.69 3.91
C PHE A 24 -2.60 -7.77 3.45
N LEU A 25 -2.02 -8.52 4.39
CA LEU A 25 -1.00 -9.53 4.08
C LEU A 25 -1.44 -10.59 3.07
N PRO A 26 -2.65 -11.19 3.13
CA PRO A 26 -3.03 -12.25 2.20
C PRO A 26 -2.88 -11.87 0.72
N SER A 27 -3.11 -10.60 0.38
CA SER A 27 -3.04 -10.09 -0.99
C SER A 27 -1.68 -9.50 -1.36
N LEU A 28 -0.87 -9.10 -0.37
CA LEU A 28 0.40 -8.38 -0.58
C LEU A 28 1.64 -9.16 -0.14
N ALA A 29 1.46 -10.37 0.40
CA ALA A 29 2.52 -11.20 0.99
C ALA A 29 3.69 -11.41 0.04
N ASN A 30 4.89 -11.16 0.56
CA ASN A 30 6.15 -11.42 -0.11
C ASN A 30 7.26 -11.54 0.95
N THR A 31 8.45 -11.98 0.55
CA THR A 31 9.56 -12.24 1.48
C THR A 31 10.02 -11.01 2.26
N MET A 32 9.79 -9.80 1.74
CA MET A 32 10.14 -8.54 2.40
C MET A 32 9.04 -8.13 3.39
N LEU A 33 7.78 -8.13 2.97
CA LEU A 33 6.64 -7.71 3.79
C LEU A 33 6.30 -8.70 4.91
N ASN A 34 6.50 -10.00 4.70
CA ASN A 34 6.14 -11.05 5.66
C ASN A 34 6.92 -10.97 6.99
N LYS A 35 8.02 -10.20 7.03
CA LYS A 35 8.78 -9.98 8.26
C LYS A 35 8.03 -9.11 9.26
N LEU A 36 7.18 -8.19 8.77
CA LEU A 36 6.44 -7.23 9.59
C LEU A 36 7.34 -6.43 10.55
N ASP A 37 8.56 -6.15 10.11
CA ASP A 37 9.51 -5.27 10.79
C ASP A 37 9.21 -3.80 10.46
N ASP A 38 9.87 -2.87 11.17
CA ASP A 38 9.73 -1.43 10.94
C ASP A 38 10.23 -0.95 9.56
N SER A 39 10.96 -1.80 8.82
CA SER A 39 11.46 -1.50 7.48
C SER A 39 11.60 -2.76 6.62
N ALA A 40 11.50 -2.57 5.30
CA ALA A 40 11.89 -3.58 4.34
C ALA A 40 13.39 -3.45 4.02
N ILE A 41 14.13 -4.56 4.10
CA ILE A 41 15.57 -4.59 3.78
C ILE A 41 15.75 -5.25 2.41
N PHE A 42 16.44 -4.56 1.50
CA PHE A 42 16.81 -5.05 0.17
C PHE A 42 18.10 -4.39 -0.33
N GLU A 43 18.78 -5.06 -1.26
CA GLU A 43 19.93 -4.51 -1.95
C GLU A 43 19.50 -3.78 -3.23
N ALA A 44 20.07 -2.61 -3.49
CA ALA A 44 19.84 -1.83 -4.70
C ALA A 44 21.16 -1.27 -5.22
N SER A 45 21.35 -1.28 -6.54
CA SER A 45 22.56 -0.76 -7.19
C SER A 45 22.23 -0.08 -8.52
N GLY A 46 23.13 0.80 -8.98
CA GLY A 46 22.95 1.56 -10.22
C GLY A 46 22.13 2.84 -10.06
N ARG A 47 21.49 3.29 -11.15
CA ARG A 47 20.62 4.48 -11.15
C ARG A 47 19.23 4.09 -10.63
N LEU A 48 18.80 4.76 -9.57
CA LEU A 48 17.48 4.58 -8.97
C LEU A 48 16.58 5.76 -9.30
N ALA A 49 15.29 5.48 -9.46
CA ALA A 49 14.23 6.48 -9.50
C ALA A 49 13.29 6.23 -8.31
N PHE A 50 12.84 7.32 -7.69
CA PHE A 50 11.96 7.30 -6.54
C PHE A 50 10.84 8.31 -6.78
N THR A 51 9.60 7.91 -6.52
CA THR A 51 8.41 8.75 -6.58
C THR A 51 7.45 8.32 -5.47
N THR A 52 6.53 9.21 -5.11
CA THR A 52 5.43 8.93 -4.20
C THR A 52 4.25 9.78 -4.64
N ASP A 53 3.04 9.27 -4.46
CA ASP A 53 1.82 10.02 -4.75
C ASP A 53 0.71 9.65 -3.77
N SER A 54 -0.23 10.56 -3.59
CA SER A 54 -1.37 10.41 -2.69
C SER A 54 -2.66 10.40 -3.51
N TYR A 55 -3.47 9.36 -3.32
CA TYR A 55 -4.66 9.14 -4.11
C TYR A 55 -5.91 9.37 -3.25
N VAL A 56 -6.77 10.29 -3.69
CA VAL A 56 -7.98 10.74 -2.96
C VAL A 56 -9.23 10.75 -3.86
N VAL A 57 -9.27 9.87 -4.86
CA VAL A 57 -10.35 9.83 -5.86
C VAL A 57 -11.71 9.51 -5.23
N ASN A 58 -12.75 10.17 -5.73
CA ASN A 58 -14.14 9.95 -5.33
C ASN A 58 -15.03 9.83 -6.60
N PRO A 59 -15.82 8.75 -6.77
CA PRO A 59 -15.98 7.62 -5.86
C PRO A 59 -14.74 6.70 -5.79
N ILE A 60 -14.64 5.90 -4.72
CA ILE A 60 -13.55 4.92 -4.53
C ILE A 60 -13.53 3.89 -5.66
N PHE A 61 -14.71 3.49 -6.14
CA PHE A 61 -14.90 2.56 -7.26
C PHE A 61 -15.63 3.28 -8.40
N PHE A 62 -15.12 3.15 -9.62
CA PHE A 62 -15.64 3.85 -10.79
C PHE A 62 -15.54 2.98 -12.06
N PRO A 63 -16.29 3.29 -13.13
CA PRO A 63 -16.17 2.55 -14.38
C PRO A 63 -14.73 2.55 -14.89
N GLY A 64 -14.11 1.38 -14.96
CA GLY A 64 -12.73 1.19 -15.42
C GLY A 64 -11.66 1.08 -14.32
N GLY A 65 -12.00 1.22 -13.04
CA GLY A 65 -11.03 1.03 -11.96
C GLY A 65 -11.52 1.36 -10.56
N ASP A 66 -10.56 1.46 -9.65
CA ASP A 66 -10.75 1.82 -8.25
C ASP A 66 -9.52 2.56 -7.72
N ILE A 67 -9.61 3.10 -6.51
CA ILE A 67 -8.51 3.81 -5.85
C ILE A 67 -7.23 2.97 -5.74
N GLY A 68 -7.35 1.66 -5.54
CA GLY A 68 -6.20 0.75 -5.40
C GLY A 68 -5.49 0.56 -6.73
N ARG A 69 -6.24 0.30 -7.81
CA ARG A 69 -5.71 0.25 -9.17
C ARG A 69 -5.06 1.58 -9.55
N LEU A 70 -5.70 2.70 -9.26
CA LEU A 70 -5.16 4.03 -9.53
C LEU A 70 -3.84 4.24 -8.78
N ALA A 71 -3.79 3.88 -7.49
CA ALA A 71 -2.61 4.05 -6.65
C ALA A 71 -1.39 3.27 -7.16
N VAL A 72 -1.61 2.02 -7.58
CA VAL A 72 -0.55 1.19 -8.14
C VAL A 72 -0.14 1.68 -9.53
N CYS A 73 -1.11 1.87 -10.43
CA CYS A 73 -0.82 2.25 -11.82
C CYS A 73 -0.18 3.64 -11.92
N GLY A 74 -0.64 4.63 -11.16
CA GLY A 74 -0.07 5.98 -11.16
C GLY A 74 1.40 5.97 -10.77
N THR A 75 1.71 5.35 -9.63
CA THR A 75 3.08 5.28 -9.09
C THR A 75 4.02 4.48 -10.01
N VAL A 76 3.52 3.39 -10.61
CA VAL A 76 4.26 2.61 -11.61
C VAL A 76 4.51 3.40 -12.89
N ASN A 77 3.53 4.18 -13.34
CA ASN A 77 3.66 5.02 -14.53
C ASN A 77 4.71 6.11 -14.32
N ASP A 78 4.73 6.81 -13.18
CA ASP A 78 5.73 7.84 -12.87
C ASP A 78 7.16 7.30 -12.96
N LEU A 79 7.40 6.13 -12.35
CA LEU A 79 8.68 5.45 -12.45
C LEU A 79 9.01 5.10 -13.90
N SER A 80 8.04 4.57 -14.64
CA SER A 80 8.23 4.16 -16.04
C SER A 80 8.53 5.34 -16.96
N MET A 81 7.88 6.50 -16.75
CA MET A 81 8.11 7.73 -17.51
C MET A 81 9.51 8.30 -17.30
N SER A 82 10.15 8.03 -16.15
CA SER A 82 11.55 8.39 -15.88
C SER A 82 12.58 7.46 -16.54
N GLY A 83 12.11 6.48 -17.33
CA GLY A 83 12.91 5.43 -17.94
C GLY A 83 13.39 4.37 -16.94
N ALA A 84 12.83 4.33 -15.73
CA ALA A 84 13.17 3.35 -14.72
C ALA A 84 12.33 2.08 -14.86
N LYS A 85 12.87 0.95 -14.41
CA LYS A 85 12.10 -0.28 -14.18
C LYS A 85 11.54 -0.23 -12.76
N PRO A 86 10.21 -0.21 -12.55
CA PRO A 86 9.61 -0.31 -11.22
C PRO A 86 9.97 -1.66 -10.58
N LEU A 87 10.44 -1.65 -9.34
CA LEU A 87 10.85 -2.86 -8.62
C LEU A 87 10.03 -3.08 -7.34
N TYR A 88 9.74 -2.01 -6.60
CA TYR A 88 9.09 -2.07 -5.30
C TYR A 88 8.10 -0.93 -5.15
N LEU A 89 7.08 -1.14 -4.31
CA LEU A 89 6.12 -0.12 -3.89
C LEU A 89 5.99 -0.17 -2.37
N SER A 90 5.92 0.99 -1.73
CA SER A 90 5.37 1.14 -0.39
C SER A 90 3.87 1.47 -0.49
N LEU A 91 3.12 1.13 0.56
CA LEU A 91 1.68 1.42 0.65
C LEU A 91 1.40 2.08 2.00
N SER A 92 0.79 3.27 1.96
CA SER A 92 0.24 3.95 3.12
C SER A 92 -1.26 4.10 2.91
N ILE A 93 -2.04 3.80 3.95
CA ILE A 93 -3.50 3.85 3.88
C ILE A 93 -3.99 4.69 5.06
N ILE A 94 -4.80 5.71 4.74
CA ILE A 94 -5.54 6.50 5.73
C ILE A 94 -6.99 6.06 5.62
N LEU A 95 -7.52 5.45 6.67
CA LEU A 95 -8.88 4.92 6.73
C LEU A 95 -9.71 5.74 7.72
N GLU A 96 -10.95 6.06 7.32
CA GLU A 96 -11.97 6.59 8.22
C GLU A 96 -12.53 5.45 9.09
N GLU A 97 -12.87 5.76 10.36
CA GLU A 97 -13.64 4.84 11.21
C GLU A 97 -15.10 4.80 10.72
N GLY A 98 -15.71 3.61 10.71
CA GLY A 98 -17.10 3.42 10.27
C GLY A 98 -17.29 2.18 9.42
#